data_AF-A0A2G9MX53-F1
#
_entry.id   AF-A0A2G9MX53-F1
#
_cell.length_a   1.000
_cell.length_b   1.000
_cell.length_c   1.000
_cell.angle_alpha   90.00
_cell.angle_beta   90.00
_cell.angle_gamma   90.00
#
_symmetry.space_group_name_H-M   'P 1'
#
loop_
_entity.id
_entity.type
_entity.pdbx_description
1 polymer ?
#
loop_
_entity_poly.entity_id
_entity_poly.type
_entity_poly.pdbx_seq_one_letter_code
_entity_poly.pdbx_strand_id
1 'polypeptide(L)'
;MGEIYKVSGPVVVARDVEGAKMYDLVKVGKEELMGEIIKMEGKYSTIQVYEDTSGLMPGEPVKNTHEPLSVELGPGLLTSIYDGIQRPLEQIAKKSKSAFIARGIAVSALDRKRKWDFVPKVKEGAKVKRGDIIGTVKETSVIEHRVMAPVSGRVAKIRKGKYTVEEMVAKISDGKKTHEICMLQRWSVRKPREYNEKMDPNIPLITGQRIVDMFFPIAKGGTACVPGPFGSGKCVCGDTPVMLADGSLKTMREIYEWACRNGFVENGINEEFISLNKPIGLYSLENGKLKKSISTSFYKGMSDSLIEIKTRSGRSVKVTPVHRLFSVGTDGKMAETKAGCLKKGESLVAIRKIGVENDDAGIDAYRMEEARVIDEEIRGELAQL
;
A
#
# COMPACT_ATOMS: atom_id res chain seq x y z
N MET A 1 -11.09 1.19 36.86
CA MET A 1 -10.18 0.24 36.16
C MET A 1 -10.92 -1.07 35.95
N GLY A 2 -10.93 -1.65 34.74
CA GLY A 2 -11.67 -2.88 34.43
C GLY A 2 -10.79 -4.13 34.40
N GLU A 3 -11.40 -5.29 34.14
CA GLU A 3 -10.73 -6.59 34.09
C GLU A 3 -11.14 -7.38 32.85
N ILE A 4 -10.21 -8.12 32.26
CA ILE A 4 -10.51 -9.06 31.16
C ILE A 4 -11.42 -10.17 31.69
N TYR A 5 -12.55 -10.37 31.02
CA TYR A 5 -13.51 -11.45 31.29
C TYR A 5 -13.35 -12.61 30.31
N LYS A 6 -13.10 -12.33 29.03
CA LYS A 6 -12.95 -13.34 27.96
C LYS A 6 -11.99 -12.86 26.88
N VAL A 7 -11.22 -13.78 26.30
CA VAL A 7 -10.35 -13.55 25.13
C VAL A 7 -10.78 -14.51 24.01
N SER A 8 -10.96 -14.00 22.79
CA SER A 8 -11.39 -14.78 21.61
C SER A 8 -10.72 -14.24 20.35
N GLY A 9 -9.49 -14.70 20.08
CA GLY A 9 -8.65 -14.10 19.03
C GLY A 9 -8.43 -12.61 19.31
N PRO A 10 -8.58 -11.72 18.32
CA PRO A 10 -8.32 -10.29 18.50
C PRO A 10 -9.42 -9.56 19.29
N VAL A 11 -10.50 -10.26 19.68
CA VAL A 11 -11.62 -9.69 20.43
C VAL A 11 -11.50 -10.07 21.91
N VAL A 12 -11.42 -9.06 22.76
CA VAL A 12 -11.35 -9.19 24.22
C VAL A 12 -12.61 -8.59 24.84
N VAL A 13 -13.25 -9.30 25.77
CA VAL A 13 -14.36 -8.77 26.57
C VAL A 13 -13.82 -8.44 27.95
N ALA A 14 -13.98 -7.19 28.37
CA ALA A 14 -13.67 -6.73 29.71
C ALA A 14 -14.95 -6.40 30.49
N ARG A 15 -14.91 -6.51 31.81
CA ARG A 15 -15.99 -6.08 32.71
C ARG A 15 -15.55 -4.89 33.55
N ASP A 16 -16.51 -4.07 33.94
CA ASP A 16 -16.35 -2.98 34.90
C ASP A 16 -15.27 -1.96 34.48
N VAL A 17 -15.15 -1.72 33.15
CA VAL A 17 -14.25 -0.70 32.59
C VAL A 17 -14.82 0.68 32.91
N GLU A 18 -14.28 1.28 33.96
CA GLU A 18 -14.70 2.58 34.48
C GLU A 18 -14.67 3.70 33.42
N GLY A 19 -15.76 4.46 33.36
CA GLY A 19 -15.90 5.60 32.44
C GLY A 19 -15.78 5.21 30.96
N ALA A 20 -15.94 3.93 30.62
CA ALA A 20 -15.91 3.43 29.25
C ALA A 20 -16.95 4.15 28.38
N LYS A 21 -16.51 4.58 27.20
CA LYS A 21 -17.39 5.03 26.13
C LYS A 21 -17.12 4.22 24.88
N MET A 22 -18.12 4.21 24.02
CA MET A 22 -18.01 3.68 22.67
C MET A 22 -16.85 4.37 21.93
N TYR A 23 -15.92 3.58 21.38
CA TYR A 23 -14.74 4.01 20.62
C TYR A 23 -13.58 4.58 21.44
N ASP A 24 -13.66 4.50 22.77
CA ASP A 24 -12.51 4.82 23.60
C ASP A 24 -11.37 3.82 23.34
N LEU A 25 -10.15 4.35 23.26
CA LEU A 25 -8.94 3.54 23.32
C LEU A 25 -8.73 3.02 24.74
N VAL A 26 -8.33 1.76 24.83
CA VAL A 26 -8.03 1.07 26.08
C VAL A 26 -6.67 0.40 25.99
N LYS A 27 -6.01 0.27 27.14
CA LYS A 27 -4.82 -0.54 27.33
C LYS A 27 -5.24 -1.85 27.98
N VAL A 28 -4.95 -2.96 27.30
CA VAL A 28 -5.44 -4.31 27.64
C VAL A 28 -4.29 -5.16 28.16
N GLY A 29 -4.48 -5.79 29.31
CA GLY A 29 -3.51 -6.69 29.89
C GLY A 29 -2.38 -5.99 30.64
N LYS A 30 -1.48 -6.78 31.22
CA LYS A 30 -0.26 -6.29 31.88
C LYS A 30 0.73 -5.66 30.90
N GLU A 31 0.72 -6.12 29.65
CA GLU A 31 1.52 -5.57 28.55
C GLU A 31 0.96 -4.25 27.99
N GLU A 32 -0.19 -3.78 28.49
CA GLU A 32 -0.85 -2.54 28.05
C GLU A 32 -1.11 -2.48 26.53
N LEU A 33 -1.53 -3.61 25.95
CA LEU A 33 -1.80 -3.71 24.50
C LEU A 33 -2.87 -2.73 24.08
N MET A 34 -2.68 -2.09 22.93
CA MET A 34 -3.63 -1.12 22.42
C MET A 34 -4.88 -1.80 21.87
N GLY A 35 -6.05 -1.38 22.35
CA GLY A 35 -7.34 -1.80 21.82
C GLY A 35 -8.35 -0.67 21.80
N GLU A 36 -9.47 -0.90 21.14
CA GLU A 36 -10.59 0.03 21.05
C GLU A 36 -11.88 -0.65 21.48
N ILE A 37 -12.67 0.02 22.34
CA ILE A 37 -14.02 -0.46 22.68
C ILE A 37 -14.88 -0.38 21.41
N ILE A 38 -15.47 -1.50 21.00
CA ILE A 38 -16.33 -1.63 19.81
C ILE A 38 -17.80 -1.96 20.14
N LYS A 39 -18.09 -2.40 21.37
CA LYS A 39 -19.44 -2.68 21.85
C LYS A 39 -19.51 -2.53 23.37
N MET A 40 -20.64 -2.08 23.89
CA MET A 40 -20.91 -2.00 25.32
C MET A 40 -22.27 -2.62 25.65
N GLU A 41 -22.32 -3.53 26.63
CA GLU A 41 -23.54 -4.19 27.10
C GLU A 41 -23.51 -4.31 28.63
N GLY A 42 -24.30 -3.48 29.31
CA GLY A 42 -24.30 -3.41 30.77
C GLY A 42 -22.89 -3.08 31.29
N LYS A 43 -22.34 -3.97 32.14
CA LYS A 43 -20.97 -3.83 32.67
C LYS A 43 -19.88 -4.38 31.75
N TYR A 44 -20.23 -5.00 30.62
CA TYR A 44 -19.28 -5.61 29.71
C TYR A 44 -18.94 -4.68 28.55
N SER A 45 -17.65 -4.57 28.25
CA SER A 45 -17.10 -3.84 27.10
C SER A 45 -16.39 -4.83 26.18
N THR A 46 -16.81 -4.93 24.92
CA THR A 46 -16.09 -5.69 23.89
C THR A 46 -15.07 -4.78 23.24
N ILE A 47 -13.83 -5.24 23.19
CA ILE A 47 -12.64 -4.52 22.79
C ILE A 47 -12.02 -5.24 21.60
N GLN A 48 -11.76 -4.50 20.53
CA GLN A 48 -10.92 -4.95 19.42
C GLN A 48 -9.47 -4.59 19.76
N VAL A 49 -8.62 -5.59 19.94
CA VAL A 49 -7.18 -5.38 20.19
C VAL A 49 -6.47 -5.28 18.84
N TYR A 50 -5.58 -4.28 18.70
CA TYR A 50 -4.82 -4.00 17.46
C TYR A 50 -3.44 -4.66 17.42
N GLU A 51 -3.12 -5.44 18.44
CA GLU A 51 -1.89 -6.20 18.60
C GLU A 51 -2.22 -7.68 18.84
N ASP A 52 -1.21 -8.55 18.75
CA ASP A 52 -1.38 -9.97 19.04
C ASP A 52 -1.80 -10.18 20.51
N THR A 53 -2.93 -10.86 20.70
CA THR A 53 -3.56 -11.14 22.01
C THR A 53 -3.02 -12.42 22.67
N SER A 54 -2.08 -13.12 22.04
CA SER A 54 -1.53 -14.38 22.55
C SER A 54 -0.93 -14.18 23.95
N GLY A 55 -1.38 -14.99 24.92
CA GLY A 55 -0.90 -14.90 26.29
C GLY A 55 -1.68 -13.95 27.20
N LEU A 56 -2.65 -13.19 26.69
CA LEU A 56 -3.62 -12.50 27.54
C LEU A 56 -4.50 -13.51 28.29
N MET A 57 -4.75 -13.23 29.57
CA MET A 57 -5.56 -14.08 30.43
C MET A 57 -6.75 -13.33 31.04
N PRO A 58 -7.90 -14.00 31.29
CA PRO A 58 -8.95 -13.45 32.13
C PRO A 58 -8.42 -13.02 33.51
N GLY A 59 -8.96 -11.92 34.05
CA GLY A 59 -8.52 -11.28 35.30
C GLY A 59 -7.44 -10.22 35.12
N GLU A 60 -6.81 -10.11 33.95
CA GLU A 60 -5.83 -9.05 33.70
C GLU A 60 -6.49 -7.65 33.57
N PRO A 61 -5.75 -6.57 33.87
CA PRO A 61 -6.33 -5.24 33.92
C PRO A 61 -6.65 -4.66 32.54
N VAL A 62 -7.69 -3.82 32.49
CA VAL A 62 -8.01 -2.97 31.35
C VAL A 62 -8.16 -1.52 31.80
N LYS A 63 -7.36 -0.63 31.21
CA LYS A 63 -7.34 0.80 31.53
C LYS A 63 -7.92 1.60 30.36
N ASN A 64 -8.91 2.44 30.66
CA ASN A 64 -9.45 3.37 29.67
C ASN A 64 -8.52 4.58 29.53
N THR A 65 -8.25 5.00 28.30
CA THR A 65 -7.52 6.24 28.01
C THR A 65 -8.43 7.47 28.00
N HIS A 66 -9.75 7.25 27.93
CA HIS A 66 -10.79 8.28 27.80
C HIS A 66 -10.66 9.15 26.53
N GLU A 67 -9.87 8.69 25.56
CA GLU A 67 -9.69 9.33 24.26
C GLU A 67 -10.06 8.35 23.15
N PRO A 68 -10.74 8.80 22.09
CA PRO A 68 -10.98 7.97 20.92
C PRO A 68 -9.68 7.76 20.13
N LEU A 69 -9.66 6.76 19.26
CA LEU A 69 -8.54 6.56 18.33
C LEU A 69 -8.27 7.85 17.54
N SER A 70 -7.08 8.41 17.77
CA SER A 70 -6.68 9.72 17.29
C SER A 70 -5.26 9.67 16.74
N VAL A 71 -5.02 10.49 15.73
CA VAL A 71 -3.71 10.67 15.12
C VAL A 71 -3.12 12.01 15.50
N GLU A 72 -1.80 12.03 15.59
CA GLU A 72 -0.97 13.21 15.78
C GLU A 72 -0.59 13.81 14.43
N LEU A 73 -0.85 15.11 14.28
CA LEU A 73 -0.67 15.86 13.05
C LEU A 73 0.22 17.07 13.34
N GLY A 74 1.37 17.12 12.69
CA GLY A 74 2.36 18.19 12.87
C GLY A 74 3.66 17.91 12.12
N PRO A 75 4.66 18.80 12.24
CA PRO A 75 5.95 18.64 11.56
C PRO A 75 6.69 17.36 11.97
N GLY A 76 7.17 16.60 10.99
CA GLY A 76 7.84 15.30 11.16
C GLY A 76 7.04 14.12 10.59
N LEU A 77 5.74 14.31 10.34
CA LEU A 77 4.84 13.30 9.81
C LEU A 77 5.25 12.82 8.41
N LEU A 78 5.73 13.72 7.53
CA LEU A 78 6.01 13.40 6.13
C LEU A 78 7.25 12.52 5.93
N THR A 79 8.11 12.41 6.95
CA THR A 79 9.41 11.72 6.87
C THR A 79 9.42 10.38 7.59
N SER A 80 8.28 9.87 8.04
CA SER A 80 8.19 8.69 8.88
C SER A 80 7.28 7.62 8.27
N ILE A 81 7.64 6.35 8.48
CA ILE A 81 6.85 5.19 8.12
C ILE A 81 6.13 4.71 9.38
N TYR A 82 4.82 4.55 9.29
CA TYR A 82 3.95 4.24 10.41
C TYR A 82 3.30 2.86 10.26
N ASP A 83 2.99 2.21 11.38
CA ASP A 83 2.07 1.08 11.42
C ASP A 83 0.58 1.53 11.37
N GLY A 84 -0.34 0.56 11.49
CA GLY A 84 -1.78 0.79 11.42
C GLY A 84 -2.36 1.69 12.52
N ILE A 85 -1.62 1.99 13.59
CA ILE A 85 -2.06 2.87 14.69
C ILE A 85 -1.13 4.08 14.88
N GLN A 86 -0.39 4.46 13.82
CA GLN A 86 0.49 5.62 13.78
C GLN A 86 1.72 5.54 14.70
N ARG A 87 2.27 4.34 14.95
CA ARG A 87 3.57 4.18 15.60
C ARG A 87 4.70 4.14 14.55
N PRO A 88 5.76 4.93 14.69
CA PRO A 88 6.85 4.96 13.71
C PRO A 88 7.68 3.68 13.77
N LEU A 89 7.72 2.92 12.67
CA LEU A 89 8.37 1.60 12.59
C LEU A 89 9.87 1.66 12.92
N GLU A 90 10.55 2.72 12.50
CA GLU A 90 11.98 2.92 12.79
C GLU A 90 12.24 3.08 14.30
N GLN A 91 11.36 3.77 15.03
CA GLN A 91 11.51 3.92 16.47
C GLN A 91 11.13 2.64 17.22
N ILE A 92 10.14 1.89 16.72
CA ILE A 92 9.82 0.56 17.25
C ILE A 92 11.06 -0.33 17.13
N ALA A 93 11.65 -0.44 15.94
CA ALA A 93 12.84 -1.27 15.70
C ALA A 93 14.03 -0.85 16.58
N LYS A 94 14.28 0.46 16.73
CA LYS A 94 15.33 0.98 17.61
C LYS A 94 15.09 0.66 19.09
N LYS A 95 13.83 0.73 19.55
CA LYS A 95 13.47 0.47 20.94
C LYS A 95 13.41 -1.04 21.27
N SER A 96 12.91 -1.85 20.34
CA SER A 96 12.87 -3.32 20.48
C SER A 96 14.25 -3.97 20.26
N LYS A 97 15.18 -3.26 19.59
CA LYS A 97 16.46 -3.80 19.11
C LYS A 97 16.28 -5.09 18.29
N SER A 98 15.20 -5.13 17.51
CA SER A 98 14.79 -6.32 16.75
C SER A 98 14.17 -5.91 15.42
N ALA A 99 14.29 -6.79 14.42
CA ALA A 99 13.55 -6.68 13.16
C ALA A 99 12.05 -7.02 13.31
N PHE A 100 11.66 -7.62 14.44
CA PHE A 100 10.29 -7.99 14.74
C PHE A 100 9.60 -6.92 15.60
N ILE A 101 8.29 -6.78 15.41
CA ILE A 101 7.45 -5.88 16.21
C ILE A 101 7.14 -6.57 17.53
N ALA A 102 7.71 -6.05 18.63
CA ALA A 102 7.36 -6.52 19.97
C ALA A 102 6.05 -5.89 20.44
N ARG A 103 5.31 -6.63 21.27
CA ARG A 103 4.01 -6.22 21.84
C ARG A 103 4.17 -5.16 22.92
N GLY A 104 3.15 -4.32 23.10
CA GLY A 104 3.10 -3.35 24.20
C GLY A 104 4.13 -2.21 24.08
N ILE A 105 4.76 -2.06 22.91
CA ILE A 105 5.74 -0.99 22.69
C ILE A 105 5.00 0.34 22.50
N ALA A 106 5.14 1.22 23.51
CA ALA A 106 4.73 2.61 23.43
C ALA A 106 5.84 3.47 22.81
N VAL A 107 5.58 4.08 21.67
CA VAL A 107 6.41 5.12 21.01
C VAL A 107 5.52 6.28 20.57
N SER A 108 6.07 7.49 20.58
CA SER A 108 5.34 8.69 20.14
C SER A 108 5.30 8.77 18.62
N ALA A 109 4.17 9.21 18.05
CA ALA A 109 3.98 9.30 16.61
C ALA A 109 4.92 10.32 15.95
N LEU A 110 5.11 11.49 16.60
CA LEU A 110 6.10 12.49 16.18
C LEU A 110 7.24 12.57 17.20
N ASP A 111 8.45 12.82 16.70
CA ASP A 111 9.63 13.02 17.52
C ASP A 111 9.50 14.27 18.41
N ARG A 112 9.48 14.04 19.73
CA ARG A 112 9.34 15.10 20.75
C ARG A 112 10.62 15.89 21.00
N LYS A 113 11.77 15.39 20.56
CA LYS A 113 13.08 16.00 20.79
C LYS A 113 13.52 16.86 19.62
N ARG A 114 13.05 16.55 18.41
CA ARG A 114 13.38 17.31 17.21
C ARG A 114 12.83 18.73 17.28
N LYS A 115 13.69 19.72 17.02
CA LYS A 115 13.32 21.13 16.94
C LYS A 115 13.13 21.57 15.50
N TRP A 116 12.15 22.44 15.29
CA TRP A 116 11.73 22.97 14.01
C TRP A 116 11.77 24.50 14.03
N ASP A 117 12.25 25.10 12.94
CA ASP A 117 12.24 26.55 12.74
C ASP A 117 10.83 27.03 12.37
N PHE A 118 10.10 27.54 13.37
CA PHE A 118 8.77 28.10 13.20
C PHE A 118 8.82 29.58 12.81
N VAL A 119 8.12 29.91 11.72
CA VAL A 119 8.01 31.26 11.17
C VAL A 119 6.55 31.74 11.24
N PRO A 120 6.22 32.70 12.10
CA PRO A 120 4.88 33.28 12.18
C PRO A 120 4.44 33.90 10.85
N LYS A 121 3.15 33.71 10.50
CA LYS A 121 2.49 34.36 9.35
C LYS A 121 1.42 35.38 9.77
N VAL A 122 1.11 35.44 11.06
CA VAL A 122 0.20 36.42 11.66
C VAL A 122 0.92 37.23 12.74
N LYS A 123 0.39 38.42 13.05
CA LYS A 123 0.89 39.30 14.13
C LYS A 123 0.06 39.12 15.40
N GLU A 124 0.63 39.51 16.54
CA GLU A 124 -0.12 39.63 17.79
C GLU A 124 -1.29 40.62 17.61
N GLY A 125 -2.44 40.31 18.22
CA GLY A 125 -3.69 41.05 18.08
C GLY A 125 -4.55 40.67 16.85
N ALA A 126 -4.04 39.85 15.92
CA ALA A 126 -4.80 39.39 14.77
C ALA A 126 -5.99 38.51 15.19
N LYS A 127 -7.13 38.67 14.51
CA LYS A 127 -8.26 37.73 14.62
C LYS A 127 -8.02 36.57 13.65
N VAL A 128 -8.14 35.35 14.15
CA VAL A 128 -7.97 34.11 13.37
C VAL A 128 -9.18 33.21 13.57
N LYS A 129 -9.59 32.51 12.53
CA LYS A 129 -10.56 31.42 12.58
C LYS A 129 -9.84 30.08 12.67
N ARG A 130 -10.53 29.07 13.19
CA ARG A 130 -10.06 27.68 13.12
C ARG A 130 -9.72 27.32 11.68
N GLY A 131 -8.53 26.76 11.46
CA GLY A 131 -8.00 26.42 10.14
C GLY A 131 -7.12 27.50 9.51
N ASP A 132 -7.12 28.74 10.01
CA ASP A 132 -6.25 29.80 9.50
C ASP A 132 -4.78 29.49 9.79
N ILE A 133 -3.89 29.86 8.85
CA ILE A 133 -2.45 29.64 8.99
C ILE A 133 -1.88 30.66 9.98
N ILE A 134 -1.33 30.20 11.10
CA ILE A 134 -0.67 31.05 12.09
C ILE A 134 0.84 31.13 11.87
N GLY A 135 1.43 30.11 11.25
CA GLY A 135 2.85 30.08 10.91
C GLY A 135 3.21 28.89 10.04
N THR A 136 4.47 28.82 9.66
CA THR A 136 4.99 27.76 8.79
C THR A 136 6.31 27.20 9.30
N VAL A 137 6.59 25.95 8.91
CA VAL A 137 7.83 25.22 9.17
C VAL A 137 8.29 24.60 7.87
N LYS A 138 9.59 24.65 7.57
CA LYS A 138 10.16 23.94 6.43
C LYS A 138 10.41 22.47 6.82
N GLU A 139 9.48 21.58 6.52
CA GLU A 139 9.55 20.17 6.94
C GLU A 139 10.50 19.35 6.05
N THR A 140 10.42 19.55 4.74
CA THR A 140 11.36 18.96 3.76
C THR A 140 11.96 20.05 2.87
N SER A 141 12.96 19.72 2.05
CA SER A 141 13.57 20.66 1.10
C SER A 141 12.54 21.27 0.14
N VAL A 142 11.47 20.53 -0.17
CA VAL A 142 10.42 20.95 -1.12
C VAL A 142 9.17 21.45 -0.38
N ILE A 143 8.72 20.77 0.67
CA ILE A 143 7.40 21.00 1.26
C ILE A 143 7.49 21.94 2.47
N GLU A 144 6.67 23.00 2.46
CA GLU A 144 6.40 23.85 3.61
C GLU A 144 5.19 23.30 4.38
N HIS A 145 5.38 23.01 5.67
CA HIS A 145 4.32 22.62 6.58
C HIS A 145 3.63 23.85 7.16
N ARG A 146 2.31 23.90 7.07
CA ARG A 146 1.49 25.03 7.56
C ARG A 146 0.89 24.69 8.92
N VAL A 147 1.25 25.47 9.94
CA VAL A 147 0.70 25.36 11.29
C VAL A 147 -0.58 26.20 11.33
N MET A 148 -1.71 25.53 11.57
CA MET A 148 -3.05 26.13 11.54
C MET A 148 -3.62 26.35 12.94
N ALA A 149 -4.47 27.36 13.11
CA ALA A 149 -5.16 27.62 14.37
C ALA A 149 -6.18 26.50 14.67
N PRO A 150 -6.11 25.84 15.84
CA PRO A 150 -7.09 24.81 16.22
C PRO A 150 -8.40 25.42 16.75
N VAL A 151 -8.39 26.69 17.15
CA VAL A 151 -9.53 27.43 17.70
C VAL A 151 -9.64 28.81 17.03
N SER A 152 -10.85 29.35 16.97
CA SER A 152 -11.10 30.73 16.53
C SER A 152 -10.90 31.69 17.70
N GLY A 153 -10.33 32.86 17.46
CA GLY A 153 -10.08 33.85 18.50
C GLY A 153 -9.12 34.95 18.09
N ARG A 154 -8.55 35.64 19.08
CA ARG A 154 -7.52 36.68 18.90
C ARG A 154 -6.16 36.15 19.34
N VAL A 155 -5.15 36.31 18.49
CA VAL A 155 -3.77 35.93 18.81
C VAL A 155 -3.26 36.86 19.92
N ALA A 156 -3.11 36.33 21.13
CA ALA A 156 -2.58 37.06 22.27
C ALA A 156 -1.05 37.13 22.21
N LYS A 157 -0.41 36.08 21.68
CA LYS A 157 1.04 35.97 21.60
C LYS A 157 1.45 35.04 20.47
N ILE A 158 2.52 35.36 19.75
CA ILE A 158 3.11 34.44 18.76
C ILE A 158 4.61 34.68 18.65
N ARG A 159 5.42 33.61 18.64
CA ARG A 159 6.88 33.73 18.68
C ARG A 159 7.53 32.99 17.53
N LYS A 160 8.50 33.64 16.89
CA LYS A 160 9.42 33.00 15.95
C LYS A 160 10.53 32.30 16.73
N GLY A 161 10.98 31.14 16.27
CA GLY A 161 12.10 30.44 16.90
C GLY A 161 12.15 28.95 16.57
N LYS A 162 13.07 28.26 17.25
CA LYS A 162 13.21 26.80 17.17
C LYS A 162 12.44 26.16 18.30
N TYR A 163 11.44 25.35 17.94
CA TYR A 163 10.55 24.69 18.91
C TYR A 163 10.40 23.21 18.61
N THR A 164 10.20 22.38 19.63
CA THR A 164 9.67 21.02 19.45
C THR A 164 8.18 21.07 19.11
N VAL A 165 7.62 19.95 18.69
CA VAL A 165 6.19 19.88 18.30
C VAL A 165 5.23 20.14 19.47
N GLU A 166 5.67 19.96 20.71
CA GLU A 166 4.89 20.18 21.94
C GLU A 166 5.12 21.57 22.57
N GLU A 167 6.23 22.23 22.24
CA GLU A 167 6.51 23.57 22.75
C GLU A 167 5.51 24.60 22.19
N MET A 168 5.10 25.54 23.05
CA MET A 168 4.12 26.56 22.71
C MET A 168 4.70 27.60 21.75
N VAL A 169 4.03 27.76 20.59
CA VAL A 169 4.41 28.72 19.54
C VAL A 169 3.47 29.94 19.51
N ALA A 170 2.22 29.78 19.96
CA ALA A 170 1.24 30.85 20.01
C ALA A 170 0.26 30.73 21.20
N LYS A 171 -0.38 31.83 21.57
CA LYS A 171 -1.55 31.87 22.46
C LYS A 171 -2.73 32.51 21.74
N ILE A 172 -3.88 31.85 21.75
CA ILE A 172 -5.11 32.35 21.13
C ILE A 172 -6.19 32.47 22.21
N SER A 173 -6.79 33.65 22.35
CA SER A 173 -7.94 33.89 23.22
C SER A 173 -9.25 33.79 22.44
N ASP A 174 -10.10 32.85 22.81
CA ASP A 174 -11.43 32.65 22.18
C ASP A 174 -12.53 33.56 22.78
N GLY A 175 -12.14 34.47 23.69
CA GLY A 175 -13.05 35.35 24.44
C GLY A 175 -13.47 34.80 25.80
N LYS A 176 -13.35 33.49 26.04
CA LYS A 176 -13.61 32.85 27.34
C LYS A 176 -12.34 32.37 28.02
N LYS A 177 -11.43 31.77 27.24
CA LYS A 177 -10.18 31.18 27.71
C LYS A 177 -9.04 31.49 26.73
N THR A 178 -7.83 31.59 27.28
CA THR A 178 -6.60 31.62 26.47
C THR A 178 -6.09 30.20 26.29
N HIS A 179 -5.95 29.78 25.03
CA HIS A 179 -5.44 28.47 24.64
C HIS A 179 -3.98 28.57 24.23
N GLU A 180 -3.14 27.67 24.75
CA GLU A 180 -1.76 27.52 24.33
C GLU A 180 -1.70 26.60 23.11
N ILE A 181 -1.07 27.10 22.04
CA ILE A 181 -1.02 26.42 20.75
C ILE A 181 0.42 25.95 20.52
N CYS A 182 0.59 24.66 20.32
CA CYS A 182 1.81 24.03 19.83
C CYS A 182 1.64 23.64 18.35
N MET A 183 2.69 23.11 17.74
CA MET A 183 2.65 22.69 16.33
C MET A 183 1.93 21.34 16.15
N LEU A 184 1.82 20.55 17.22
CA LEU A 184 1.13 19.27 17.27
C LEU A 184 -0.39 19.47 17.45
N GLN A 185 -1.18 18.76 16.65
CA GLN A 185 -2.63 18.62 16.84
C GLN A 185 -3.02 17.15 16.91
N ARG A 186 -3.98 16.82 17.78
CA ARG A 186 -4.61 15.51 17.79
C ARG A 186 -5.95 15.56 17.08
N TRP A 187 -6.25 14.55 16.29
CA TRP A 187 -7.51 14.46 15.56
C TRP A 187 -8.04 13.03 15.53
N SER A 188 -9.32 12.83 15.87
CA SER A 188 -9.94 11.51 15.82
C SER A 188 -10.05 10.99 14.40
N VAL A 189 -9.59 9.76 14.16
CA VAL A 189 -9.60 9.16 12.80
C VAL A 189 -11.01 8.88 12.29
N ARG A 190 -11.98 8.73 13.20
CA ARG A 190 -13.39 8.47 12.86
C ARG A 190 -14.16 9.73 12.46
N LYS A 191 -13.62 10.92 12.76
CA LYS A 191 -14.23 12.19 12.38
C LYS A 191 -13.42 12.81 11.24
N PRO A 192 -13.99 13.02 10.04
CA PRO A 192 -13.28 13.73 8.98
C PRO A 192 -12.90 15.15 9.45
N ARG A 193 -11.77 15.68 8.97
CA ARG A 193 -11.39 17.06 9.26
C ARG A 193 -12.40 18.03 8.67
N GLU A 194 -12.71 19.07 9.44
CA GLU A 194 -13.68 20.10 9.02
C GLU A 194 -13.15 20.89 7.83
N TYR A 195 -14.05 21.25 6.93
CA TYR A 195 -13.82 22.07 5.76
C TYR A 195 -14.92 23.13 5.66
N ASN A 196 -14.65 24.24 4.97
CA ASN A 196 -15.63 25.33 4.83
C ASN A 196 -16.73 24.98 3.82
N GLU A 197 -16.31 24.56 2.63
CA GLU A 197 -17.20 24.21 1.52
C GLU A 197 -16.60 23.05 0.73
N LYS A 198 -17.45 22.16 0.23
CA LYS A 198 -17.05 21.09 -0.69
C LYS A 198 -17.26 21.59 -2.11
N MET A 199 -16.18 21.76 -2.85
CA MET A 199 -16.20 22.14 -4.26
C MET A 199 -16.28 20.91 -5.16
N ASP A 200 -16.91 21.06 -6.32
CA ASP A 200 -16.90 20.02 -7.35
C ASP A 200 -15.49 19.87 -7.95
N PRO A 201 -14.95 18.64 -8.04
CA PRO A 201 -13.61 18.41 -8.54
C PRO A 201 -13.59 18.57 -10.08
N ASN A 202 -13.20 19.75 -10.56
CA ASN A 202 -13.18 20.11 -11.98
C ASN A 202 -11.76 20.21 -12.59
N ILE A 203 -10.70 20.08 -11.77
CA ILE A 203 -9.31 20.10 -12.24
C ILE A 203 -8.85 18.66 -12.46
N PRO A 204 -8.37 18.26 -13.67
CA PRO A 204 -7.87 16.91 -13.91
C PRO A 204 -6.59 16.63 -13.09
N LEU A 205 -6.50 15.42 -12.54
CA LEU A 205 -5.27 14.84 -12.00
C LEU A 205 -4.52 14.18 -13.15
N ILE A 206 -3.46 14.84 -13.64
CA ILE A 206 -2.61 14.30 -14.70
C ILE A 206 -1.76 13.16 -14.11
N THR A 207 -2.08 11.94 -14.47
CA THR A 207 -1.37 10.75 -14.00
C THR A 207 -0.14 10.42 -14.84
N GLY A 208 -0.08 10.94 -16.08
CA GLY A 208 0.94 10.60 -17.07
C GLY A 208 0.63 9.29 -17.81
N GLN A 209 -0.46 8.59 -17.45
CA GLN A 209 -0.90 7.37 -18.11
C GLN A 209 -2.00 7.69 -19.12
N ARG A 210 -1.73 7.49 -20.41
CA ARG A 210 -2.65 7.84 -21.51
C ARG A 210 -4.06 7.24 -21.34
N ILE A 211 -4.15 5.98 -20.91
CA ILE A 211 -5.45 5.32 -20.74
C ILE A 211 -6.30 5.97 -19.65
N VAL A 212 -5.67 6.39 -18.54
CA VAL A 212 -6.36 7.07 -17.44
C VAL A 212 -6.67 8.50 -17.86
N ASP A 213 -5.68 9.26 -18.34
CA ASP A 213 -5.85 10.67 -18.62
C ASP A 213 -6.82 10.94 -19.79
N MET A 214 -6.94 10.03 -20.77
CA MET A 214 -7.80 10.19 -21.95
C MET A 214 -9.18 9.56 -21.80
N PHE A 215 -9.27 8.33 -21.29
CA PHE A 215 -10.53 7.56 -21.30
C PHE A 215 -11.19 7.46 -19.93
N PHE A 216 -10.41 7.53 -18.84
CA PHE A 216 -10.91 7.43 -17.47
C PHE A 216 -10.35 8.55 -16.57
N PRO A 217 -10.48 9.83 -16.97
CA PRO A 217 -9.81 10.92 -16.27
C PRO A 217 -10.31 11.03 -14.84
N ILE A 218 -9.37 11.20 -13.92
CA ILE A 218 -9.66 11.40 -12.50
C ILE A 218 -9.45 12.88 -12.22
N ALA A 219 -10.43 13.56 -11.62
CA ALA A 219 -10.23 14.93 -11.15
C ALA A 219 -9.47 14.96 -9.81
N LYS A 220 -8.73 16.02 -9.51
CA LYS A 220 -8.10 16.24 -8.19
C LYS A 220 -9.18 16.35 -7.13
N GLY A 221 -9.18 15.41 -6.17
CA GLY A 221 -10.26 15.26 -5.17
C GLY A 221 -11.38 14.32 -5.62
N GLY A 222 -11.31 13.79 -6.84
CA GLY A 222 -12.16 12.71 -7.34
C GLY A 222 -11.83 11.37 -6.71
N THR A 223 -12.74 10.41 -6.86
CA THR A 223 -12.58 9.04 -6.36
C THR A 223 -12.54 8.08 -7.56
N ALA A 224 -11.56 7.19 -7.57
CA ALA A 224 -11.43 6.14 -8.57
C ALA A 224 -11.49 4.77 -7.90
N CYS A 225 -12.21 3.83 -8.50
CA CYS A 225 -12.18 2.43 -8.12
C CYS A 225 -11.47 1.66 -9.21
N VAL A 226 -10.44 0.88 -8.85
CA VAL A 226 -9.75 -0.03 -9.77
C VAL A 226 -10.05 -1.46 -9.33
N PRO A 227 -11.25 -1.98 -9.62
CA PRO A 227 -11.59 -3.34 -9.28
C PRO A 227 -10.81 -4.28 -10.21
N GLY A 228 -10.20 -5.30 -9.64
CA GLY A 228 -9.60 -6.34 -10.47
C GLY A 228 -9.36 -7.63 -9.68
N PRO A 229 -9.49 -8.79 -10.33
CA PRO A 229 -9.11 -10.06 -9.73
C PRO A 229 -7.64 -10.06 -9.25
N PHE A 230 -7.27 -10.95 -8.32
CA PHE A 230 -5.85 -11.22 -8.11
C PHE A 230 -5.19 -11.62 -9.45
N GLY A 231 -3.96 -11.17 -9.69
CA GLY A 231 -3.24 -11.47 -10.93
C GLY A 231 -3.74 -10.83 -12.22
N SER A 232 -4.62 -9.81 -12.16
CA SER A 232 -4.99 -8.97 -13.32
C SER A 232 -3.90 -7.95 -13.70
N GLY A 233 -2.62 -8.31 -13.60
CA GLY A 233 -1.51 -7.35 -13.57
C GLY A 233 -1.29 -6.72 -12.18
N LYS A 234 -1.75 -7.42 -11.13
CA LYS A 234 -1.29 -7.18 -9.75
C LYS A 234 -0.09 -8.10 -9.37
N CYS A 235 -0.08 -9.41 -9.77
CA CYS A 235 1.01 -10.42 -9.55
C CYS A 235 0.94 -11.66 -10.51
N VAL A 236 2.02 -12.44 -10.79
CA VAL A 236 2.05 -13.69 -11.63
C VAL A 236 2.85 -14.88 -11.00
N CYS A 237 2.69 -16.14 -11.48
CA CYS A 237 3.29 -17.38 -10.91
C CYS A 237 4.66 -17.79 -11.47
N GLY A 238 5.48 -18.52 -10.69
CA GLY A 238 6.88 -18.84 -11.00
C GLY A 238 7.16 -19.76 -12.21
N ASP A 239 6.38 -20.82 -12.43
CA ASP A 239 6.63 -21.73 -13.58
C ASP A 239 6.13 -21.16 -14.92
N THR A 240 5.57 -19.94 -14.92
CA THR A 240 5.01 -19.33 -16.13
C THR A 240 6.12 -19.00 -17.13
N PRO A 241 6.12 -19.57 -18.35
CA PRO A 241 7.07 -19.17 -19.38
C PRO A 241 6.76 -17.74 -19.87
N VAL A 242 7.78 -16.90 -19.85
CA VAL A 242 7.75 -15.50 -20.28
C VAL A 242 8.77 -15.34 -21.40
N MET A 243 8.33 -14.80 -22.52
CA MET A 243 9.22 -14.48 -23.64
C MET A 243 9.73 -13.05 -23.50
N LEU A 244 11.04 -12.90 -23.39
CA LEU A 244 11.70 -11.59 -23.30
C LEU A 244 11.81 -10.96 -24.69
N ALA A 245 12.07 -9.65 -24.75
CA ALA A 245 12.16 -8.90 -26.00
C ALA A 245 13.31 -9.37 -26.92
N ASP A 246 14.33 -10.02 -26.35
CA ASP A 246 15.44 -10.66 -27.08
C ASP A 246 15.09 -12.04 -27.65
N GLY A 247 13.84 -12.51 -27.45
CA GLY A 247 13.35 -13.80 -27.94
C GLY A 247 13.70 -14.98 -27.06
N SER A 248 14.43 -14.79 -25.97
CA SER A 248 14.66 -15.84 -25.00
C SER A 248 13.35 -16.17 -24.26
N LEU A 249 13.07 -17.47 -24.14
CA LEU A 249 11.95 -17.98 -23.36
C LEU A 249 12.48 -18.44 -22.00
N LYS A 250 12.06 -17.76 -20.93
CA LYS A 250 12.47 -18.08 -19.56
C LYS A 250 11.24 -18.21 -18.68
N THR A 251 11.27 -19.09 -17.71
CA THR A 251 10.24 -19.15 -16.67
C THR A 251 10.31 -17.90 -15.79
N MET A 252 9.18 -17.50 -15.22
CA MET A 252 9.10 -16.38 -14.29
C MET A 252 10.00 -16.61 -13.07
N ARG A 253 10.24 -17.87 -12.67
CA ARG A 253 11.20 -18.25 -11.62
C ARG A 253 12.64 -17.96 -12.07
N GLU A 254 13.04 -18.35 -13.27
CA GLU A 254 14.39 -18.05 -13.79
C GLU A 254 14.61 -16.53 -13.92
N ILE A 255 13.59 -15.80 -14.37
CA ILE A 255 13.65 -14.33 -14.45
C ILE A 255 13.72 -13.72 -13.05
N TYR A 256 12.96 -14.26 -12.10
CA TYR A 256 12.99 -13.84 -10.69
C TYR A 256 14.36 -14.07 -10.06
N GLU A 257 14.92 -15.27 -10.19
CA GLU A 257 16.25 -15.60 -9.69
C GLU A 257 17.33 -14.75 -10.33
N TRP A 258 17.22 -14.49 -11.64
CA TRP A 258 18.08 -13.54 -12.33
C TRP A 258 17.94 -12.12 -11.78
N ALA A 259 16.71 -11.66 -11.52
CA ALA A 259 16.41 -10.34 -10.96
C ALA A 259 16.98 -10.21 -9.54
N CYS A 260 16.90 -11.24 -8.71
CA CYS A 260 17.52 -11.26 -7.37
C CYS A 260 19.05 -11.10 -7.43
N ARG A 261 19.70 -11.60 -8.48
CA ARG A 261 21.15 -11.47 -8.68
C ARG A 261 21.56 -10.16 -9.34
N ASN A 262 20.66 -9.54 -10.11
CA ASN A 262 20.94 -8.37 -10.96
C ASN A 262 20.12 -7.13 -10.57
N GLY A 263 19.64 -7.09 -9.33
CA GLY A 263 18.79 -6.03 -8.79
C GLY A 263 18.88 -5.96 -7.29
N PHE A 264 18.22 -4.96 -6.72
CA PHE A 264 18.14 -4.72 -5.29
C PHE A 264 16.85 -5.36 -4.75
N VAL A 265 16.98 -6.31 -3.81
CA VAL A 265 15.85 -7.09 -3.27
C VAL A 265 15.39 -6.52 -1.93
N GLU A 266 14.09 -6.29 -1.79
CA GLU A 266 13.40 -5.89 -0.57
C GLU A 266 12.39 -6.97 -0.17
N ASN A 267 12.56 -7.54 1.03
CA ASN A 267 11.71 -8.63 1.54
C ASN A 267 10.66 -8.11 2.53
N GLY A 268 9.40 -8.47 2.31
CA GLY A 268 8.26 -8.27 3.21
C GLY A 268 7.76 -9.59 3.83
N ILE A 269 6.67 -9.51 4.62
CA ILE A 269 6.16 -10.65 5.41
C ILE A 269 5.63 -11.79 4.52
N ASN A 270 5.08 -11.48 3.34
CA ASN A 270 4.58 -12.44 2.35
C ASN A 270 4.82 -11.96 0.90
N GLU A 271 5.72 -11.00 0.72
CA GLU A 271 5.92 -10.27 -0.53
C GLU A 271 7.41 -9.99 -0.73
N GLU A 272 7.90 -10.00 -1.96
CA GLU A 272 9.29 -9.63 -2.30
C GLU A 272 9.25 -8.63 -3.46
N PHE A 273 9.96 -7.51 -3.34
CA PHE A 273 10.09 -6.48 -4.38
C PHE A 273 11.54 -6.39 -4.84
N ILE A 274 11.78 -6.27 -6.15
CA ILE A 274 13.12 -6.22 -6.73
C ILE A 274 13.21 -5.06 -7.71
N SER A 275 14.17 -4.16 -7.49
CA SER A 275 14.51 -3.09 -8.45
C SER A 275 15.70 -3.53 -9.31
N LEU A 276 15.54 -3.56 -10.64
CA LEU A 276 16.57 -4.08 -11.54
C LEU A 276 17.66 -3.04 -11.81
N ASN A 277 18.93 -3.48 -11.81
CA ASN A 277 20.06 -2.62 -12.21
C ASN A 277 20.02 -2.32 -13.72
N LYS A 278 19.52 -3.26 -14.52
CA LYS A 278 19.29 -3.11 -15.96
C LYS A 278 17.84 -3.48 -16.29
N PRO A 279 17.11 -2.64 -17.02
CA PRO A 279 15.75 -2.96 -17.42
C PRO A 279 15.70 -4.21 -18.30
N ILE A 280 14.62 -4.96 -18.22
CA ILE A 280 14.34 -6.08 -19.11
C ILE A 280 13.31 -5.67 -20.17
N GLY A 281 13.50 -6.15 -21.40
CA GLY A 281 12.50 -6.00 -22.44
C GLY A 281 11.47 -7.14 -22.39
N LEU A 282 10.19 -6.80 -22.52
CA LEU A 282 9.05 -7.71 -22.58
C LEU A 282 8.18 -7.39 -23.80
N TYR A 283 7.22 -8.26 -24.11
CA TYR A 283 6.19 -7.99 -25.10
C TYR A 283 4.85 -7.68 -24.41
N SER A 284 4.15 -6.66 -24.88
CA SER A 284 2.82 -6.27 -24.42
C SER A 284 1.88 -6.14 -25.61
N LEU A 285 0.59 -6.46 -25.41
CA LEU A 285 -0.44 -6.33 -26.43
C LEU A 285 -1.06 -4.93 -26.34
N GLU A 286 -0.86 -4.09 -27.36
CA GLU A 286 -1.47 -2.75 -27.47
C GLU A 286 -2.21 -2.65 -28.82
N ASN A 287 -3.52 -2.35 -28.79
CA ASN A 287 -4.37 -2.22 -29.98
C ASN A 287 -4.35 -3.46 -30.91
N GLY A 288 -4.32 -4.67 -30.33
CA GLY A 288 -4.26 -5.93 -31.10
C GLY A 288 -2.91 -6.21 -31.76
N LYS A 289 -1.88 -5.37 -31.50
CA LYS A 289 -0.51 -5.58 -31.96
C LYS A 289 0.43 -5.80 -30.78
N LEU A 290 1.42 -6.67 -30.96
CA LEU A 290 2.49 -6.84 -29.98
C LEU A 290 3.48 -5.68 -30.11
N LYS A 291 3.85 -5.11 -28.96
CA LYS A 291 4.88 -4.09 -28.85
C LYS A 291 5.88 -4.44 -27.77
N LYS A 292 7.12 -3.99 -27.96
CA LYS A 292 8.16 -4.08 -26.93
C LYS A 292 7.83 -3.12 -25.78
N SER A 293 7.91 -3.61 -24.56
CA SER A 293 7.79 -2.85 -23.32
C SER A 293 9.03 -3.09 -22.47
N ILE A 294 9.30 -2.20 -21.53
CA ILE A 294 10.47 -2.29 -20.66
C ILE A 294 9.98 -2.37 -19.22
N SER A 295 10.50 -3.33 -18.44
CA SER A 295 10.25 -3.43 -17.01
C SER A 295 11.52 -3.17 -16.21
N THR A 296 11.40 -2.37 -15.16
CA THR A 296 12.49 -2.00 -14.25
C THR A 296 12.38 -2.66 -12.87
N SER A 297 11.27 -3.35 -12.59
CA SER A 297 10.97 -3.86 -11.25
C SER A 297 10.21 -5.18 -11.31
N PHE A 298 10.37 -5.98 -10.26
CA PHE A 298 9.71 -7.27 -10.05
C PHE A 298 9.02 -7.32 -8.70
N TYR A 299 7.91 -8.04 -8.63
CA TYR A 299 7.12 -8.23 -7.40
C TYR A 299 6.65 -9.68 -7.30
N LYS A 300 6.76 -10.29 -6.11
CA LYS A 300 6.32 -11.65 -5.80
C LYS A 300 5.36 -11.61 -4.61
N GLY A 301 4.25 -12.35 -4.70
CA GLY A 301 3.28 -12.57 -3.60
C GLY A 301 2.78 -14.01 -3.56
N MET A 302 2.17 -14.44 -2.44
CA MET A 302 1.65 -15.80 -2.24
C MET A 302 0.19 -16.00 -2.69
N SER A 303 -0.19 -17.23 -3.08
CA SER A 303 -1.56 -17.61 -3.50
C SER A 303 -1.86 -19.07 -3.14
N ASP A 304 -3.08 -19.35 -2.66
CA ASP A 304 -3.47 -20.65 -2.08
C ASP A 304 -3.83 -21.75 -3.11
N SER A 305 -3.98 -21.42 -4.40
CA SER A 305 -4.31 -22.40 -5.44
C SER A 305 -3.90 -21.96 -6.86
N LEU A 306 -3.69 -22.95 -7.75
CA LEU A 306 -3.33 -22.79 -9.16
C LEU A 306 -4.20 -23.69 -10.05
N ILE A 307 -4.44 -23.25 -11.29
CA ILE A 307 -5.11 -24.00 -12.36
C ILE A 307 -4.10 -24.29 -13.46
N GLU A 308 -4.09 -25.55 -13.93
CA GLU A 308 -3.31 -25.95 -15.10
C GLU A 308 -4.21 -26.03 -16.34
N ILE A 309 -3.82 -25.33 -17.40
CA ILE A 309 -4.53 -25.29 -18.67
C ILE A 309 -3.66 -25.96 -19.72
N LYS A 310 -4.18 -27.00 -20.36
CA LYS A 310 -3.51 -27.72 -21.45
C LYS A 310 -4.28 -27.55 -22.74
N THR A 311 -3.63 -26.98 -23.76
CA THR A 311 -4.21 -26.79 -25.09
C THR A 311 -4.08 -28.05 -25.94
N ARG A 312 -4.97 -28.23 -26.92
CA ARG A 312 -4.87 -29.32 -27.92
C ARG A 312 -3.54 -29.32 -28.68
N SER A 313 -2.92 -28.15 -28.82
CA SER A 313 -1.61 -27.99 -29.47
C SER A 313 -0.42 -28.51 -28.64
N GLY A 314 -0.68 -29.07 -27.46
CA GLY A 314 0.34 -29.61 -26.55
C GLY A 314 0.89 -28.61 -25.54
N ARG A 315 0.64 -27.31 -25.71
CA ARG A 315 1.08 -26.26 -24.76
C ARG A 315 0.30 -26.33 -23.45
N SER A 316 0.98 -26.18 -22.32
CA SER A 316 0.39 -26.08 -20.98
C SER A 316 0.87 -24.84 -20.23
N VAL A 317 0.01 -24.27 -19.38
CA VAL A 317 0.35 -23.15 -18.49
C VAL A 317 -0.34 -23.32 -17.14
N LYS A 318 0.35 -22.98 -16.05
CA LYS A 318 -0.21 -22.93 -14.69
C LYS A 318 -0.41 -21.49 -14.26
N VAL A 319 -1.63 -21.12 -13.90
CA VAL A 319 -2.01 -19.75 -13.53
C VAL A 319 -2.97 -19.74 -12.34
N THR A 320 -3.09 -18.63 -11.63
CA THR A 320 -4.14 -18.51 -10.60
C THR A 320 -5.54 -18.55 -11.24
N PRO A 321 -6.58 -19.04 -10.53
CA PRO A 321 -7.96 -19.13 -11.06
C PRO A 321 -8.53 -17.83 -11.65
N VAL A 322 -7.98 -16.71 -11.24
CA VAL A 322 -8.47 -15.38 -11.54
C VAL A 322 -7.68 -14.67 -12.64
N HIS A 323 -6.55 -15.25 -13.07
CA HIS A 323 -5.74 -14.75 -14.17
C HIS A 323 -6.55 -14.75 -15.47
N ARG A 324 -6.50 -13.66 -16.25
CA ARG A 324 -7.27 -13.54 -17.49
C ARG A 324 -6.46 -14.03 -18.68
N LEU A 325 -7.03 -14.92 -19.46
CA LEU A 325 -6.51 -15.37 -20.74
C LEU A 325 -7.45 -14.90 -21.83
N PHE A 326 -6.90 -14.63 -23.01
CA PHE A 326 -7.72 -14.28 -24.15
C PHE A 326 -8.36 -15.54 -24.73
N SER A 327 -9.66 -15.68 -24.54
CA SER A 327 -10.47 -16.73 -25.17
C SER A 327 -11.17 -16.18 -26.41
N VAL A 328 -11.47 -17.06 -27.36
CA VAL A 328 -12.31 -16.73 -28.52
C VAL A 328 -13.69 -17.32 -28.29
N GLY A 329 -14.72 -16.47 -28.28
CA GLY A 329 -16.12 -16.87 -28.18
C GLY A 329 -16.60 -17.58 -29.44
N THR A 330 -17.77 -18.21 -29.37
CA THR A 330 -18.42 -18.87 -30.53
C THR A 330 -18.79 -17.89 -31.65
N ASP A 331 -18.84 -16.60 -31.35
CA ASP A 331 -19.05 -15.49 -32.29
C ASP A 331 -17.74 -15.01 -32.96
N GLY A 332 -16.61 -15.68 -32.69
CA GLY A 332 -15.30 -15.32 -33.20
C GLY A 332 -14.66 -14.10 -32.53
N LYS A 333 -15.28 -13.52 -31.51
CA LYS A 333 -14.74 -12.36 -30.80
C LYS A 333 -13.79 -12.77 -29.70
N MET A 334 -12.70 -12.02 -29.58
CA MET A 334 -11.73 -12.16 -28.51
C MET A 334 -12.27 -11.51 -27.24
N ALA A 335 -12.25 -12.24 -26.14
CA ALA A 335 -12.65 -11.77 -24.83
C ALA A 335 -11.64 -12.20 -23.77
N GLU A 336 -11.42 -11.36 -22.77
CA GLU A 336 -10.62 -11.71 -21.61
C GLU A 336 -11.43 -12.55 -20.62
N THR A 337 -11.10 -13.83 -20.53
CA THR A 337 -11.79 -14.79 -19.66
C THR A 337 -10.87 -15.25 -18.53
N LYS A 338 -11.39 -15.28 -17.31
CA LYS A 338 -10.65 -15.78 -16.14
C LYS A 338 -10.35 -17.28 -16.32
N ALA A 339 -9.16 -17.71 -15.93
CA ALA A 339 -8.70 -19.10 -16.04
C ALA A 339 -9.66 -20.10 -15.40
N GLY A 340 -10.22 -19.79 -14.23
CA GLY A 340 -11.20 -20.62 -13.52
C GLY A 340 -12.60 -20.62 -14.13
N CYS A 341 -12.87 -19.74 -15.08
CA CYS A 341 -14.11 -19.72 -15.84
C CYS A 341 -13.98 -20.42 -17.21
N LEU A 342 -12.76 -20.82 -17.61
CA LEU A 342 -12.54 -21.52 -18.88
C LEU A 342 -13.13 -22.92 -18.84
N LYS A 343 -13.82 -23.30 -19.90
CA LYS A 343 -14.36 -24.65 -20.08
C LYS A 343 -13.50 -25.47 -21.05
N LYS A 344 -13.43 -26.79 -20.82
CA LYS A 344 -12.78 -27.70 -21.79
C LYS A 344 -13.45 -27.54 -23.16
N GLY A 345 -12.63 -27.33 -24.20
CA GLY A 345 -13.09 -27.11 -25.57
C GLY A 345 -13.09 -25.64 -26.00
N GLU A 346 -12.93 -24.68 -25.08
CA GLU A 346 -12.78 -23.26 -25.44
C GLU A 346 -11.44 -22.99 -26.12
N SER A 347 -11.47 -22.07 -27.10
CA SER A 347 -10.28 -21.68 -27.84
C SER A 347 -9.59 -20.52 -27.15
N LEU A 348 -8.28 -20.63 -26.96
CA LEU A 348 -7.43 -19.55 -26.48
C LEU A 348 -6.70 -18.89 -27.64
N VAL A 349 -6.57 -17.58 -27.58
CA VAL A 349 -5.73 -16.84 -28.51
C VAL A 349 -4.28 -17.12 -28.16
N ALA A 350 -3.56 -17.65 -29.14
CA ALA A 350 -2.13 -17.84 -29.09
C ALA A 350 -1.48 -17.04 -30.21
N ILE A 351 -0.33 -16.44 -29.92
CA ILE A 351 0.42 -15.73 -30.95
C ILE A 351 1.08 -16.77 -31.86
N ARG A 352 0.86 -16.65 -33.17
CA ARG A 352 1.40 -17.60 -34.17
C ARG A 352 2.84 -17.26 -34.58
N LYS A 353 3.17 -15.97 -34.68
CA LYS A 353 4.51 -15.48 -35.05
C LYS A 353 4.83 -14.24 -34.22
N ILE A 354 6.04 -14.18 -33.68
CA ILE A 354 6.54 -13.01 -32.96
C ILE A 354 7.81 -12.56 -33.69
N GLY A 355 7.86 -11.28 -34.07
CA GLY A 355 9.08 -10.69 -34.60
C GLY A 355 10.03 -10.43 -33.45
N VAL A 356 11.18 -11.08 -33.46
CA VAL A 356 12.26 -10.89 -32.49
C VAL A 356 13.42 -10.24 -33.22
N GLU A 357 14.06 -9.25 -32.61
CA GLU A 357 15.37 -8.77 -33.06
C GLU A 357 16.41 -9.54 -32.25
N ASN A 358 17.02 -10.55 -32.88
CA ASN A 358 18.13 -11.30 -32.34
C ASN A 358 19.14 -11.52 -33.47
N ASP A 359 20.42 -11.71 -33.12
CA ASP A 359 21.41 -12.12 -34.11
C ASP A 359 21.04 -13.50 -34.68
N ASP A 360 21.41 -13.78 -35.93
CA ASP A 360 21.14 -15.07 -36.57
C ASP A 360 21.71 -16.21 -35.71
N ALA A 361 20.82 -17.04 -35.18
CA ALA A 361 21.21 -18.17 -34.36
C ALA A 361 21.62 -19.34 -35.27
N GLY A 362 22.87 -19.79 -35.14
CA GLY A 362 23.34 -21.00 -35.82
C GLY A 362 22.51 -22.21 -35.39
N ILE A 363 22.02 -22.97 -36.37
CA ILE A 363 21.30 -24.22 -36.15
C ILE A 363 22.29 -25.37 -35.98
N ASP A 364 22.27 -26.03 -34.81
CA ASP A 364 22.97 -27.30 -34.61
C ASP A 364 22.04 -28.45 -35.01
N ALA A 365 22.24 -28.96 -36.23
CA ALA A 365 21.42 -30.01 -36.82
C ALA A 365 21.41 -31.32 -35.99
N TYR A 366 22.43 -31.56 -35.16
CA TYR A 366 22.56 -32.79 -34.37
C TYR A 366 21.79 -32.75 -33.03
N ARG A 367 21.21 -31.60 -32.66
CA ARG A 367 20.38 -31.43 -31.44
C ARG A 367 18.88 -31.39 -31.73
N MET A 368 18.46 -31.74 -32.95
CA MET A 368 17.08 -31.54 -33.44
C MET A 368 16.21 -32.80 -33.50
N GLU A 369 16.56 -33.89 -32.80
CA GLU A 369 15.91 -35.21 -32.90
C GLU A 369 14.37 -35.20 -32.70
N GLU A 370 13.81 -34.22 -31.97
CA GLU A 370 12.35 -34.07 -31.75
C GLU A 370 11.74 -32.80 -32.38
N ALA A 371 12.51 -32.03 -33.15
CA ALA A 371 12.06 -30.74 -33.68
C ALA A 371 11.13 -30.89 -34.90
N ARG A 372 10.09 -30.05 -34.98
CA ARG A 372 9.20 -29.97 -36.16
C ARG A 372 9.59 -28.79 -37.02
N VAL A 373 10.03 -29.07 -38.25
CA VAL A 373 10.28 -28.05 -39.28
C VAL A 373 8.94 -27.67 -39.93
N ILE A 374 8.56 -26.41 -39.76
CA ILE A 374 7.28 -25.87 -40.27
C ILE A 374 7.45 -25.25 -41.67
N ASP A 375 8.68 -24.86 -42.02
CA ASP A 375 9.02 -24.24 -43.29
C ASP A 375 9.48 -25.30 -44.30
N GLU A 376 8.78 -25.44 -45.42
CA GLU A 376 9.08 -26.48 -46.42
C GLU A 376 10.40 -26.22 -47.17
N GLU A 377 10.83 -24.97 -47.31
CA GLU A 377 12.09 -24.63 -47.99
C GLU A 377 13.29 -25.10 -47.16
N ILE A 378 13.27 -24.86 -45.84
CA ILE A 378 14.33 -25.26 -44.91
C ILE A 378 14.38 -26.78 -44.72
N ARG A 379 13.23 -27.45 -44.90
CA ARG A 379 13.13 -28.91 -44.76
C ARG A 379 13.96 -29.65 -45.83
N GLY A 380 14.10 -29.08 -47.02
CA GLY A 380 14.94 -29.63 -48.09
C GLY A 380 16.43 -29.52 -47.76
N GLU A 381 16.86 -28.41 -47.18
CA GLU A 381 18.26 -28.17 -46.79
C GLU A 381 18.70 -29.04 -45.61
N LEU A 382 17.83 -29.21 -44.60
CA LEU A 382 18.12 -30.07 -43.44
C LEU A 382 18.09 -31.57 -43.76
N ALA A 383 17.41 -32.01 -44.82
CA ALA A 383 17.37 -33.42 -45.23
C ALA A 383 18.63 -33.86 -46.02
N GLN A 384 19.49 -32.91 -46.40
CA GLN A 384 20.75 -33.16 -47.12
C GLN A 384 21.98 -33.16 -46.19
N LEU A 385 21.81 -32.73 -44.94
CA LEU A 385 22.76 -32.89 -43.83
C LEU A 385 22.59 -34.28 -43.21
#